data_AF-A0A7C9AY12-F1
#
_entry.id   AF-A0A7C9AY12-F1
#
_cell.length_a   1.000
_cell.length_b   1.000
_cell.length_c   1.000
_cell.angle_alpha   90.00
_cell.angle_beta   90.00
_cell.angle_gamma   90.00
#
_symmetry.space_group_name_H-M   'P 1'
#
loop_
_entity.id
_entity.type
_entity.pdbx_description
1 polymer ?
#
loop_
_entity_poly.entity_id
_entity_poly.type
_entity_poly.pdbx_seq_one_letter_code
_entity_poly.pdbx_strand_id
1 'polypeptide(L)'
;LTDLPLSFWSYALETAAFTLNRTPSKSVETTPYELWFNKKPKLSFLKVWGCEAYVKKLQPDKLEPKAEKCVFIGYPKETIGYTFYHRSEGKIFVSKNGSFLEKEFLT
;
A
#
# COMPACT_ATOMS: atom_id res chain seq x y z
N LEU A 1 7.07 13.35 5.76
CA LEU A 1 7.08 13.38 4.28
C LEU A 1 7.93 12.20 3.82
N THR A 2 7.46 11.41 2.85
CA THR A 2 8.16 10.19 2.41
C THR A 2 9.47 10.55 1.70
N ASP A 3 10.53 9.79 1.95
CA ASP A 3 11.82 9.96 1.25
C ASP A 3 11.86 9.08 -0.02
N LEU A 4 10.79 9.14 -0.82
CA LEU A 4 10.69 8.40 -2.08
C LEU A 4 11.05 9.32 -3.26
N PRO A 5 11.82 8.83 -4.25
CA PRO A 5 12.14 9.62 -5.44
C PRO A 5 10.89 10.03 -6.22
N LEU A 6 10.99 11.16 -6.93
CA LEU A 6 9.93 11.66 -7.81
C LEU A 6 9.44 10.62 -8.83
N SER A 7 10.28 9.66 -9.23
CA SER A 7 9.89 8.57 -10.14
C SER A 7 8.71 7.72 -9.63
N PHE A 8 8.40 7.76 -8.33
CA PHE A 8 7.27 7.04 -7.73
C PHE A 8 5.95 7.81 -7.74
N TRP A 9 5.91 9.01 -8.34
CA TRP A 9 4.71 9.87 -8.34
C TRP A 9 3.47 9.18 -8.94
N SER A 10 3.64 8.32 -9.94
CA SER A 10 2.55 7.59 -10.58
C SER A 10 1.88 6.62 -9.59
N TYR A 11 2.67 5.93 -8.77
CA TYR A 11 2.17 5.05 -7.71
C TYR A 11 1.43 5.83 -6.61
N ALA A 12 1.92 7.01 -6.26
CA ALA A 12 1.24 7.91 -5.33
C ALA A 12 -0.13 8.33 -5.88
N LEU A 13 -0.17 8.75 -7.15
CA LEU A 13 -1.40 9.16 -7.83
C LEU A 13 -2.40 8.01 -7.91
N GLU A 14 -1.97 6.81 -8.31
CA GLU A 14 -2.83 5.63 -8.36
C GLU A 14 -3.39 5.27 -6.97
N THR A 15 -2.57 5.36 -5.92
CA THR A 15 -3.01 5.10 -4.53
C THR A 15 -4.02 6.14 -4.05
N ALA A 16 -3.80 7.42 -4.39
CA ALA A 16 -4.72 8.51 -4.08
C ALA A 16 -6.08 8.30 -4.77
N ALA A 17 -6.08 8.02 -6.09
CA ALA A 17 -7.29 7.73 -6.85
C ALA A 17 -8.02 6.49 -6.31
N PHE A 18 -7.28 5.43 -5.98
CA PHE A 18 -7.82 4.21 -5.40
C PHE A 18 -8.54 4.46 -4.08
N THR A 19 -7.97 5.33 -3.24
CA THR A 19 -8.52 5.72 -1.95
C THR A 19 -9.75 6.59 -2.15
N LEU A 20 -9.66 7.61 -3.00
CA LEU A 20 -10.74 8.54 -3.32
C LEU A 20 -11.99 7.80 -3.85
N ASN A 21 -11.81 6.79 -4.70
CA ASN A 21 -12.92 5.97 -5.20
C ASN A 21 -13.65 5.18 -4.10
N ARG A 22 -13.07 5.04 -2.91
CA ARG A 22 -13.61 4.32 -1.74
C ARG A 22 -13.92 5.24 -0.57
N THR A 23 -13.80 6.54 -0.75
CA THR A 23 -14.16 7.55 0.26
C THR A 23 -15.44 8.26 -0.21
N PRO A 24 -16.43 8.46 0.67
CA PRO A 24 -17.60 9.27 0.33
C PRO A 24 -17.19 10.73 0.15
N SER A 25 -18.02 11.50 -0.56
CA SER A 25 -17.81 12.94 -0.68
C SER A 25 -18.70 13.68 0.31
N LYS A 26 -18.44 14.97 0.55
CA LYS A 26 -19.32 15.79 1.41
C LYS A 26 -20.76 15.87 0.88
N SER A 27 -20.92 15.79 -0.44
CA SER A 27 -22.22 15.95 -1.10
C SER A 27 -22.98 14.63 -1.27
N VAL A 28 -22.31 13.50 -1.17
CA VAL A 28 -22.87 12.16 -1.46
C VAL A 28 -22.31 11.14 -0.48
N GLU A 29 -23.21 10.48 0.26
CA GLU A 29 -22.85 9.47 1.27
C GLU A 29 -22.36 8.15 0.66
N THR A 30 -22.70 7.86 -0.59
CA THR A 30 -22.22 6.69 -1.32
C THR A 30 -20.86 6.93 -1.95
N THR A 31 -20.04 5.89 -1.98
CA THR A 31 -18.71 5.93 -2.60
C THR A 31 -18.81 5.59 -4.10
N PRO A 32 -17.93 6.10 -4.97
CA PRO A 32 -17.88 5.69 -6.37
C PRO A 32 -17.77 4.16 -6.54
N TYR A 33 -17.02 3.50 -5.65
CA TYR A 33 -16.92 2.04 -5.61
C TYR A 33 -18.27 1.36 -5.34
N GLU A 34 -19.06 1.87 -4.39
CA GLU A 34 -20.40 1.36 -4.13
C GLU A 34 -21.32 1.52 -5.33
N LEU A 35 -21.29 2.67 -5.99
CA LEU A 35 -22.10 2.92 -7.18
C LEU A 35 -21.75 1.97 -8.33
N TRP A 36 -20.46 1.67 -8.51
CA TRP A 36 -19.99 0.83 -9.61
C TRP A 36 -20.19 -0.67 -9.37
N PHE A 37 -19.96 -1.14 -8.13
CA PHE A 37 -19.97 -2.57 -7.81
C PHE A 37 -21.17 -2.99 -6.95
N ASN A 38 -22.07 -2.07 -6.63
CA ASN A 38 -23.22 -2.25 -5.75
C ASN A 38 -22.85 -2.90 -4.40
N LYS A 39 -21.66 -2.57 -3.87
CA LYS A 39 -21.05 -3.21 -2.69
C LYS A 39 -20.22 -2.21 -1.89
N LYS A 40 -20.40 -2.21 -0.57
CA LYS A 40 -19.58 -1.38 0.34
C LYS A 40 -18.10 -1.78 0.29
N PRO A 41 -17.15 -0.83 0.11
CA PRO A 41 -15.74 -1.13 0.16
C PRO A 41 -15.33 -1.51 1.59
N LYS A 42 -14.47 -2.52 1.72
CA LYS A 42 -13.78 -2.78 2.98
C LYS A 42 -12.65 -1.76 3.11
N LEU A 43 -12.58 -0.99 4.18
CA LEU A 43 -11.51 0.02 4.34
C LEU A 43 -10.35 -0.45 5.22
N SER A 44 -10.48 -1.59 5.89
CA SER A 44 -9.46 -2.12 6.82
C SER A 44 -8.11 -2.46 6.17
N PHE A 45 -8.08 -2.61 4.86
CA PHE A 45 -6.85 -2.84 4.09
C PHE A 45 -6.20 -1.54 3.62
N LEU A 46 -6.82 -0.38 3.84
CA LEU A 46 -6.18 0.89 3.48
C LEU A 46 -4.95 1.13 4.36
N LYS A 47 -3.91 1.70 3.75
CA LYS A 47 -2.60 1.92 4.35
C LYS A 47 -2.02 3.26 3.93
N VAL A 48 -1.28 3.89 4.83
CA VAL A 48 -0.63 5.17 4.57
C VAL A 48 0.45 5.01 3.50
N TRP A 49 0.29 5.67 2.36
CA TRP A 49 1.25 5.59 1.26
C TRP A 49 2.65 6.03 1.69
N GLY A 50 3.65 5.25 1.30
CA GLY A 50 5.06 5.49 1.60
C GLY A 50 5.49 5.22 3.04
N CYS A 51 4.60 4.65 3.87
CA CYS A 51 4.99 4.13 5.17
C CYS A 51 5.89 2.90 5.01
N GLU A 52 6.74 2.67 6.01
CA GLU A 52 7.58 1.49 6.05
C GLU A 52 6.78 0.28 6.55
N ALA A 53 7.13 -0.90 6.04
CA ALA A 53 6.48 -2.14 6.43
C ALA A 53 7.49 -3.29 6.42
N TYR A 54 7.35 -4.19 7.39
CA TYR A 54 8.07 -5.46 7.38
C TYR A 54 7.31 -6.48 6.54
N VAL A 55 7.94 -6.98 5.48
CA VAL A 55 7.38 -7.97 4.57
C VAL A 55 8.16 -9.27 4.70
N LYS A 56 7.46 -10.40 4.82
CA LYS A 56 8.10 -11.72 5.00
C LYS A 56 8.90 -12.08 3.74
N LYS A 57 10.15 -12.54 3.92
CA LYS A 57 10.97 -13.10 2.83
C LYS A 57 10.32 -14.38 2.31
N LEU A 58 10.33 -14.58 0.98
CA LEU A 58 9.84 -15.83 0.38
C LEU A 58 10.75 -17.02 0.72
N GLN A 59 12.06 -16.79 0.70
CA GLN A 59 13.09 -17.81 0.98
C GLN A 59 14.10 -17.25 2.00
N PRO A 60 13.76 -17.22 3.29
CA PRO A 60 14.71 -16.80 4.32
C PRO A 60 15.75 -17.88 4.56
N ASP A 61 17.02 -17.51 4.59
CA ASP A 61 18.09 -18.37 5.10
C ASP A 61 17.92 -18.63 6.60
N LYS A 62 18.40 -19.79 7.08
CA LYS A 62 18.15 -20.28 8.44
C LYS A 62 18.63 -19.33 9.54
N LEU A 63 19.60 -18.47 9.24
CA LEU A 63 20.22 -17.51 10.17
C LEU A 63 19.86 -16.05 9.86
N GLU A 64 19.10 -15.78 8.80
CA GLU A 64 18.74 -14.42 8.41
C GLU A 64 17.40 -13.96 9.00
N PRO A 65 17.18 -12.64 9.11
CA PRO A 65 15.86 -12.09 9.41
C PRO A 65 14.79 -12.63 8.45
N LYS A 66 13.67 -13.09 9.01
CA LYS A 66 12.56 -13.67 8.22
C LYS A 66 11.71 -12.63 7.49
N ALA A 67 11.94 -11.34 7.73
CA ALA A 67 11.21 -10.24 7.13
C ALA A 67 12.17 -9.08 6.81
N GLU A 68 11.81 -8.32 5.79
CA GLU A 68 12.60 -7.19 5.27
C GLU A 68 11.81 -5.91 5.33
N LYS A 69 12.51 -4.82 5.63
CA LYS A 69 11.92 -3.50 5.69
C LYS A 69 11.76 -2.94 4.29
N CYS A 70 10.53 -2.79 3.86
CA CYS A 70 10.15 -2.27 2.55
C CYS A 70 9.28 -1.02 2.71
N VAL A 71 9.07 -0.30 1.63
CA VAL A 71 8.18 0.87 1.59
C VAL A 71 6.89 0.49 0.87
N PHE A 72 5.75 0.76 1.47
CA PHE A 72 4.46 0.58 0.81
C PHE A 72 4.27 1.64 -0.28
N ILE A 73 4.04 1.23 -1.53
CA ILE A 73 3.89 2.17 -2.65
C ILE A 73 2.53 2.11 -3.33
N GLY A 74 1.64 1.17 -2.99
CA GLY A 74 0.27 1.19 -3.51
C GLY A 74 -0.38 -0.17 -3.66
N TYR A 75 -1.51 -0.22 -4.35
CA TYR A 75 -2.33 -1.42 -4.50
C TYR A 75 -2.14 -2.05 -5.90
N PRO A 76 -1.89 -3.37 -6.00
CA PRO A 76 -1.85 -4.06 -7.29
C PRO A 76 -3.23 -4.08 -7.97
N LYS A 77 -3.25 -4.04 -9.30
CA LYS A 77 -4.51 -4.00 -10.10
C LYS A 77 -5.17 -5.37 -10.26
N GLU A 78 -4.37 -6.42 -10.43
CA GLU A 78 -4.86 -7.76 -10.83
C GLU A 78 -4.85 -8.78 -9.68
N THR A 79 -4.11 -8.50 -8.61
CA THR A 79 -3.91 -9.44 -7.50
C THR A 79 -4.34 -8.83 -6.18
N ILE A 80 -4.54 -9.67 -5.17
CA ILE A 80 -4.87 -9.23 -3.81
C ILE A 80 -3.58 -9.05 -3.03
N GLY A 81 -3.30 -7.82 -2.59
CA GLY A 81 -2.16 -7.53 -1.74
C GLY A 81 -1.76 -6.07 -1.79
N TYR A 82 -0.47 -5.84 -1.61
CA TYR A 82 0.16 -4.54 -1.58
C TYR A 82 1.42 -4.57 -2.42
N THR A 83 1.70 -3.46 -3.09
CA THR A 83 2.94 -3.24 -3.83
C THR A 83 3.94 -2.59 -2.91
N PHE A 84 5.13 -3.18 -2.84
CA PHE A 84 6.23 -2.73 -1.99
C PHE A 84 7.45 -2.40 -2.82
N TYR A 85 8.20 -1.40 -2.35
CA TYR A 85 9.52 -1.05 -2.86
C TYR A 85 10.59 -1.44 -1.86
N HIS A 86 11.55 -2.25 -2.30
CA HIS A 86 12.73 -2.59 -1.54
C HIS A 86 13.85 -1.60 -1.85
N ARG A 87 14.18 -0.70 -0.90
CA ARG A 87 15.17 0.37 -1.12
C ARG A 87 16.56 -0.17 -1.49
N SER A 88 17.04 -1.18 -0.78
CA SER A 88 18.41 -1.70 -0.98
C SER A 88 18.61 -2.42 -2.33
N GLU A 89 17.60 -3.15 -2.80
CA GLU A 89 17.66 -3.89 -4.06
C GLU A 89 17.14 -3.08 -5.26
N GLY A 90 16.48 -1.95 -5.02
CA GLY A 90 15.80 -1.17 -6.06
C GLY A 90 14.63 -1.91 -6.70
N LYS A 91 14.07 -2.94 -6.05
CA LYS A 91 13.04 -3.80 -6.63
C LYS A 91 11.64 -3.43 -6.16
N ILE A 92 10.67 -3.61 -7.06
CA ILE A 92 9.24 -3.50 -6.78
C ILE A 92 8.64 -4.89 -6.85
N PHE A 93 7.84 -5.26 -5.84
CA PHE A 93 7.19 -6.56 -5.80
C PHE A 93 5.84 -6.47 -5.08
N VAL A 94 5.02 -7.51 -5.25
CA VAL A 94 3.70 -7.62 -4.60
C VAL A 94 3.77 -8.65 -3.49
N SER A 95 3.22 -8.32 -2.33
CA SER A 95 2.99 -9.27 -1.24
C SER A 95 1.60 -9.07 -0.65
N LYS A 96 0.96 -10.17 -0.28
CA LYS A 96 -0.37 -10.16 0.33
C LYS A 96 -0.37 -9.55 1.73
N ASN A 97 0.71 -9.77 2.49
CA ASN A 97 0.80 -9.43 3.91
C ASN A 97 2.07 -8.64 4.19
N GLY A 98 1.95 -7.67 5.09
CA GLY A 98 3.06 -6.91 5.67
C GLY A 98 2.64 -6.30 6.99
N SER A 99 3.60 -6.08 7.89
CA SER A 99 3.39 -5.36 9.15
C SER A 99 3.78 -3.90 8.95
N PHE A 100 2.77 -3.03 8.84
CA PHE A 100 2.95 -1.62 8.50
C PHE A 100 3.25 -0.76 9.74
N LEU A 101 4.27 0.10 9.64
CA LEU A 101 4.74 0.99 10.70
C LEU A 101 4.09 2.38 10.55
N GLU A 102 2.76 2.43 10.43
CA GLU A 102 2.02 3.66 10.11
C GLU A 102 2.11 4.70 11.24
N LYS A 103 2.24 4.26 12.49
CA LYS A 103 2.37 5.16 13.66
C LYS A 103 3.64 5.98 13.58
N GLU A 104 4.77 5.34 13.30
CA GLU A 104 6.08 6.00 13.15
C GLU A 104 6.08 7.01 12.00
N PHE A 105 5.20 6.84 11.01
CA PHE A 105 5.10 7.72 9.86
C PHE A 105 4.24 8.97 10.12
N LEU A 106 3.23 8.86 10.99
CA LEU A 106 2.27 9.93 11.29
C LEU A 106 2.68 10.80 12.49
N THR A 107 3.76 10.42 13.18
CA THR A 107 4.34 11.19 14.30
C THR A 107 5.51 12.03 13.79
#